data_AF-A0A5J4X6S6-F1
#
_entry.id   AF-A0A5J4X6S6-F1
#
_cell.length_a   1.000
_cell.length_b   1.000
_cell.length_c   1.000
_cell.angle_alpha   90.00
_cell.angle_beta   90.00
_cell.angle_gamma   90.00
#
_symmetry.space_group_name_H-M   'P 1'
#
loop_
_entity.id
_entity.type
_entity.pdbx_description
1 polymer ?
#
loop_
_entity_poly.entity_id
_entity_poly.type
_entity_poly.pdbx_seq_one_letter_code
_entity_poly.pdbx_strand_id
1 'polypeptide(L)'
;MDALKSIITDDSIRINEKNQPRRTSENVMNLIMVTNNDFPIKIEANDRRYVECRCKAVHRYDVEYFTSLSNDISNWNHRIIPFTEAKKDIIRASRSQLDDAILQNYQAFKEGVPCTKALQFKPFNVKEKSFQLQLKNKCQRIQKTILGKRTWIYKLNEDLIKFYDRLREEDQNINEDINDVVNDSINEQINV
;
A
#
# COMPACT_ATOMS: atom_id res chain seq x y z
N MET A 1 -13.24 0.13 -12.62
CA MET A 1 -13.14 0.54 -11.20
C MET A 1 -13.51 -0.67 -10.37
N ASP A 2 -12.73 -1.02 -9.35
CA ASP A 2 -13.03 -2.18 -8.50
C ASP A 2 -14.38 -1.98 -7.80
N ALA A 3 -15.25 -2.99 -7.83
CA ALA A 3 -16.62 -2.88 -7.34
C ALA A 3 -16.68 -2.44 -5.87
N LEU A 4 -15.80 -2.97 -5.02
CA LEU A 4 -15.74 -2.61 -3.60
C LEU A 4 -15.33 -1.14 -3.39
N LYS A 5 -14.40 -0.63 -4.20
CA LYS A 5 -13.95 0.77 -4.11
C LYS A 5 -15.09 1.73 -4.43
N SER A 6 -15.94 1.40 -5.41
CA SER A 6 -17.14 2.17 -5.77
C SER A 6 -18.20 2.09 -4.67
N ILE A 7 -18.46 0.90 -4.14
CA ILE A 7 -19.41 0.69 -3.04
C ILE A 7 -19.05 1.50 -1.78
N ILE A 8 -17.76 1.72 -1.48
CA ILE A 8 -17.33 2.50 -0.31
C ILE A 8 -17.45 4.01 -0.54
N THR A 9 -17.30 4.52 -1.78
CA THR A 9 -17.16 5.96 -2.02
C THR A 9 -18.25 6.62 -2.83
N ASP A 10 -19.02 5.88 -3.59
CA ASP A 10 -20.02 6.47 -4.48
C ASP A 10 -21.24 6.91 -3.66
N ASP A 11 -21.77 8.11 -3.92
CA ASP A 11 -22.92 8.67 -3.20
C ASP A 11 -24.24 7.93 -3.49
N SER A 12 -24.28 7.13 -4.57
CA SER A 12 -25.46 6.37 -4.95
C SER A 12 -25.09 4.97 -5.41
N ILE A 13 -25.97 4.01 -5.10
CA ILE A 13 -25.83 2.62 -5.49
C ILE A 13 -27.02 2.17 -6.32
N ARG A 14 -26.75 1.35 -7.34
CA ARG A 14 -27.79 0.75 -8.20
C ARG A 14 -28.14 -0.63 -7.66
N ILE A 15 -29.29 -0.73 -7.01
CA ILE A 15 -29.78 -1.95 -6.39
C ILE A 15 -30.58 -2.75 -7.43
N ASN A 16 -30.19 -4.01 -7.64
CA ASN A 16 -30.86 -4.95 -8.54
C ASN A 16 -31.32 -6.17 -7.75
N GLU A 17 -32.40 -5.99 -6.98
CA GLU A 17 -33.01 -7.07 -6.19
C GLU A 17 -33.74 -8.08 -7.08
N LYS A 18 -33.78 -9.34 -6.64
CA LYS A 18 -34.47 -10.40 -7.38
C LYS A 18 -35.98 -10.13 -7.37
N ASN A 19 -36.61 -10.27 -8.54
CA ASN A 19 -38.05 -10.04 -8.74
C ASN A 19 -38.53 -8.61 -8.40
N GLN A 20 -37.63 -7.63 -8.41
CA GLN A 20 -37.95 -6.23 -8.19
C GLN A 20 -37.39 -5.38 -9.34
N PRO A 21 -38.02 -4.24 -9.68
CA PRO A 21 -37.43 -3.32 -10.65
C PRO A 21 -36.15 -2.74 -10.09
N ARG A 22 -35.15 -2.59 -10.97
CA ARG A 22 -33.88 -1.97 -10.62
C ARG A 22 -34.11 -0.53 -10.17
N ARG A 23 -33.54 -0.16 -9.01
CA ARG A 23 -33.64 1.18 -8.44
C ARG A 23 -32.26 1.76 -8.15
N THR A 24 -32.15 3.08 -8.20
CA THR A 24 -30.98 3.82 -7.70
C THR A 24 -31.36 4.42 -6.36
N SER A 25 -30.48 4.31 -5.38
CA SER A 25 -30.69 4.84 -4.03
C SER A 25 -29.40 5.48 -3.52
N GLU A 26 -29.53 6.40 -2.56
CA GLU A 26 -28.38 6.99 -1.87
C GLU A 26 -27.59 5.92 -1.10
N ASN A 27 -26.27 6.04 -1.12
CA ASN A 27 -25.37 5.12 -0.45
C ASN A 27 -25.05 5.63 0.96
N VAL A 28 -25.54 4.91 1.97
CA VAL A 28 -25.29 5.18 3.39
C VAL A 28 -24.46 4.07 4.05
N MET A 29 -23.77 3.26 3.24
CA MET A 29 -23.15 2.03 3.72
C MET A 29 -21.77 2.28 4.32
N ASN A 30 -21.56 1.79 5.55
CA ASN A 30 -20.25 1.61 6.16
C ASN A 30 -19.93 0.11 6.24
N LEU A 31 -18.74 -0.29 5.81
CA LEU A 31 -18.37 -1.71 5.72
C LEU A 31 -17.34 -2.09 6.80
N ILE A 32 -17.63 -3.16 7.53
CA ILE A 32 -16.67 -3.85 8.40
C ILE A 32 -16.47 -5.24 7.80
N MET A 33 -15.21 -5.61 7.54
CA MET A 33 -14.84 -6.93 7.05
C MET A 33 -14.04 -7.65 8.13
N VAL A 34 -14.39 -8.91 8.39
CA VAL A 34 -13.68 -9.77 9.34
C VAL A 34 -13.27 -11.04 8.61
N THR A 35 -12.02 -11.44 8.79
CA THR A 35 -11.41 -12.53 8.03
C THR A 35 -10.27 -13.14 8.82
N ASN A 36 -10.07 -14.44 8.63
CA ASN A 36 -8.89 -15.17 9.13
C ASN A 36 -7.82 -15.33 8.03
N ASN A 37 -8.06 -14.82 6.82
CA ASN A 37 -7.09 -14.86 5.73
C ASN A 37 -6.07 -13.72 5.92
N ASP A 38 -4.78 -14.05 5.85
CA ASP A 38 -3.68 -13.09 5.96
C ASP A 38 -3.65 -12.07 4.81
N PHE A 39 -4.24 -12.40 3.66
CA PHE A 39 -4.35 -11.50 2.51
C PHE A 39 -5.79 -11.41 1.99
N PRO A 40 -6.67 -10.66 2.68
CA PRO A 40 -8.10 -10.66 2.37
C PRO A 40 -8.44 -9.77 1.17
N ILE A 41 -7.72 -8.66 0.99
CA ILE A 41 -7.98 -7.70 -0.06
C ILE A 41 -6.67 -7.10 -0.58
N LYS A 42 -6.63 -6.85 -1.89
CA LYS A 42 -5.54 -6.12 -2.51
C LYS A 42 -5.66 -4.63 -2.22
N ILE A 43 -4.69 -4.06 -1.52
CA ILE A 43 -4.64 -2.64 -1.15
C ILE A 43 -3.51 -1.95 -1.92
N GLU A 44 -3.81 -0.80 -2.51
CA GLU A 44 -2.81 0.06 -3.13
C GLU A 44 -2.21 1.01 -2.08
N ALA A 45 -0.95 1.40 -2.22
CA ALA A 45 -0.32 2.21 -1.17
C ALA A 45 -0.95 3.60 -0.97
N ASN A 46 -1.50 4.18 -2.05
CA ASN A 46 -2.21 5.46 -1.97
C ASN A 46 -3.70 5.29 -1.58
N ASP A 47 -4.12 4.08 -1.18
CA ASP A 47 -5.51 3.82 -0.83
C ASP A 47 -5.84 4.32 0.58
N ARG A 48 -6.76 5.28 0.62
CA ARG A 48 -7.24 5.98 1.81
C ARG A 48 -8.59 5.46 2.32
N ARG A 49 -9.00 4.24 1.94
CA ARG A 49 -10.32 3.68 2.29
C ARG A 49 -10.28 2.57 3.34
N TYR A 50 -9.13 1.92 3.54
CA TYR A 50 -9.01 0.73 4.37
C TYR A 50 -8.15 1.00 5.60
N VAL A 51 -8.73 0.75 6.77
CA VAL A 51 -8.03 0.59 8.05
C VAL A 51 -7.89 -0.91 8.30
N GLU A 52 -6.67 -1.38 8.56
CA GLU A 52 -6.41 -2.79 8.86
C GLU A 52 -5.98 -2.94 10.32
N CYS A 53 -6.68 -3.80 11.05
CA CYS A 53 -6.43 -4.09 12.46
C CYS A 53 -6.17 -5.59 12.65
N ARG A 54 -4.95 -5.96 13.07
CA ARG A 54 -4.62 -7.34 13.45
C ARG A 54 -5.01 -7.57 14.90
N CYS A 55 -6.17 -8.18 15.13
CA CYS A 55 -6.64 -8.47 16.48
C CYS A 55 -5.92 -9.70 17.06
N LYS A 56 -5.26 -9.53 18.22
CA LYS A 56 -4.70 -10.63 19.02
C LYS A 56 -5.67 -11.03 20.12
N ALA A 57 -5.62 -12.29 20.56
CA ALA A 57 -6.49 -12.81 21.61
C ALA A 57 -6.14 -12.29 23.03
N VAL A 58 -5.10 -11.47 23.18
CA VAL A 58 -4.60 -10.97 24.47
C VAL A 58 -5.67 -10.17 25.21
N HIS A 59 -6.41 -9.31 24.51
CA HIS A 59 -7.49 -8.49 25.09
C HIS A 59 -8.86 -9.16 25.02
N ARG A 60 -8.92 -10.49 24.95
CA ARG A 60 -10.20 -11.20 24.91
C ARG A 60 -10.90 -11.01 26.26
N TYR A 61 -12.07 -10.38 26.23
CA TYR A 61 -12.88 -10.00 27.42
C TYR A 61 -12.32 -8.82 28.26
N ASP A 62 -11.35 -8.07 27.73
CA ASP A 62 -10.80 -6.89 28.40
C ASP A 62 -11.73 -5.67 28.24
N VAL A 63 -12.70 -5.55 29.15
CA VAL A 63 -13.74 -4.50 29.09
C VAL A 63 -13.14 -3.11 29.28
N GLU A 64 -12.15 -2.97 30.15
CA GLU A 64 -11.50 -1.69 30.43
C GLU A 64 -10.76 -1.17 29.19
N TYR A 65 -9.99 -2.03 28.53
CA TYR A 65 -9.30 -1.68 27.29
C TYR A 65 -10.26 -1.17 26.21
N PHE A 66 -11.35 -1.89 25.93
CA PHE A 66 -12.32 -1.47 24.91
C PHE A 66 -13.11 -0.23 25.32
N THR A 67 -13.30 0.01 26.62
CA THR A 67 -13.98 1.21 27.13
C THR A 67 -13.09 2.44 26.94
N SER A 68 -11.79 2.34 27.27
CA SER A 68 -10.81 3.41 26.99
C SER A 68 -10.72 3.71 25.50
N LEU A 69 -10.59 2.66 24.67
CA LEU A 69 -10.50 2.80 23.22
C LEU A 69 -11.74 3.49 22.63
N SER A 70 -12.94 3.17 23.14
CA SER A 70 -14.18 3.81 22.69
C SER A 70 -14.21 5.31 22.99
N ASN A 71 -13.61 5.75 24.11
CA ASN A 71 -13.57 7.16 24.49
C ASN A 71 -12.57 7.94 23.62
N ASP A 72 -11.42 7.33 23.29
CA ASP A 72 -10.36 7.98 22.50
C ASP A 72 -10.77 8.22 21.03
N ILE A 73 -11.63 7.36 20.47
CA ILE A 73 -12.07 7.45 19.07
C ILE A 73 -13.13 8.56 18.87
N SER A 74 -13.63 9.19 19.93
CA SER A 74 -14.67 10.23 19.86
C SER A 74 -14.32 11.42 18.94
N ASN A 75 -13.04 11.80 18.87
CA ASN A 75 -12.55 12.89 18.01
C ASN A 75 -11.88 12.39 16.72
N TRP A 76 -12.08 11.12 16.36
CA TRP A 76 -11.39 10.51 15.23
C TRP A 76 -11.86 11.08 13.88
N ASN A 77 -10.90 11.53 13.06
CA ASN A 77 -11.16 11.91 11.69
C ASN A 77 -11.09 10.69 10.77
N HIS A 78 -12.24 10.16 10.37
CA HIS A 78 -12.35 8.99 9.49
C HIS A 78 -11.69 9.15 8.10
N ARG A 79 -11.34 10.38 7.68
CA ARG A 79 -10.62 10.65 6.42
C ARG A 79 -9.12 10.50 6.55
N ILE A 80 -8.58 10.49 7.77
CA ILE A 80 -7.15 10.33 8.05
C ILE A 80 -6.95 8.92 8.56
N ILE A 81 -6.56 8.03 7.65
CA ILE A 81 -6.33 6.62 7.98
C ILE A 81 -4.87 6.42 8.36
N PRO A 82 -4.58 5.82 9.53
CA PRO A 82 -3.22 5.53 9.96
C PRO A 82 -2.59 4.46 9.08
N PHE A 83 -1.27 4.55 8.96
CA PHE A 83 -0.48 3.62 8.17
C PHE A 83 0.07 2.50 9.07
N THR A 84 -0.82 1.59 9.49
CA THR A 84 -0.48 0.49 10.41
C THR A 84 0.44 -0.55 9.76
N GLU A 85 1.21 -1.29 10.57
CA GLU A 85 2.07 -2.38 10.10
C GLU A 85 1.29 -3.43 9.29
N ALA A 86 0.10 -3.81 9.79
CA ALA A 86 -0.77 -4.75 9.08
C ALA A 86 -1.18 -4.22 7.69
N LYS A 87 -1.48 -2.92 7.57
CA LYS A 87 -1.77 -2.30 6.27
C LYS A 87 -0.56 -2.32 5.36
N LYS A 88 0.65 -2.07 5.88
CA LYS A 88 1.91 -2.14 5.13
C LYS A 88 2.18 -3.53 4.57
N ASP A 89 1.95 -4.57 5.37
CA ASP A 89 2.13 -5.96 4.96
C ASP A 89 1.22 -6.30 3.78
N ILE A 90 -0.06 -5.91 3.87
CA ILE A 90 -1.02 -6.12 2.78
C ILE A 90 -0.64 -5.32 1.54
N ILE A 91 -0.21 -4.06 1.69
CA ILE A 91 0.27 -3.24 0.56
C ILE A 91 1.48 -3.92 -0.11
N ARG A 92 2.45 -4.40 0.69
CA ARG A 92 3.65 -5.09 0.22
C ARG A 92 3.29 -6.37 -0.54
N ALA A 93 2.39 -7.19 0.01
CA ALA A 93 1.89 -8.40 -0.63
C ALA A 93 1.05 -8.10 -1.89
N SER A 94 0.41 -6.94 -1.95
CA SER A 94 -0.39 -6.47 -3.10
C SER A 94 0.44 -5.97 -4.29
N ARG A 95 1.75 -5.75 -4.11
CA ARG A 95 2.60 -5.18 -5.16
C ARG A 95 2.78 -6.14 -6.33
N SER A 96 3.02 -5.56 -7.51
CA SER A 96 3.34 -6.38 -8.68
C SER A 96 4.79 -6.85 -8.63
N GLN A 97 5.07 -8.02 -9.23
CA GLN A 97 6.45 -8.52 -9.34
C GLN A 97 7.40 -7.54 -10.05
N LEU A 98 6.86 -6.67 -10.93
CA LEU A 98 7.63 -5.58 -11.52
C LEU A 98 7.95 -4.50 -10.49
N ASP A 99 7.00 -4.11 -9.64
CA ASP A 99 7.24 -3.14 -8.57
C ASP A 99 8.34 -3.63 -7.64
N ASP A 100 8.32 -4.91 -7.26
CA ASP A 100 9.37 -5.48 -6.41
C ASP A 100 10.75 -5.43 -7.09
N ALA A 101 10.84 -5.76 -8.38
CA ALA A 101 12.09 -5.68 -9.15
C ALA A 101 12.62 -4.24 -9.28
N ILE A 102 11.71 -3.27 -9.47
CA ILE A 102 12.05 -1.84 -9.52
C ILE A 102 12.53 -1.37 -8.15
N LEU A 103 11.83 -1.73 -7.07
CA LEU A 103 12.16 -1.32 -5.71
C LEU A 103 13.50 -1.89 -5.23
N GLN A 104 13.79 -3.16 -5.56
CA GLN A 104 15.10 -3.77 -5.28
C GLN A 104 16.26 -3.00 -5.94
N ASN A 105 16.02 -2.42 -7.12
CA ASN A 105 17.02 -1.69 -7.90
C ASN A 105 16.69 -0.20 -8.02
N TYR A 106 16.03 0.37 -7.00
CA TYR A 106 15.39 1.68 -7.08
C TYR A 106 16.35 2.79 -7.52
N GLN A 107 17.55 2.85 -6.93
CA GLN A 107 18.54 3.88 -7.28
C GLN A 107 18.96 3.79 -8.75
N ALA A 108 19.16 2.57 -9.26
CA ALA A 108 19.52 2.37 -10.66
C ALA A 108 18.40 2.87 -11.60
N PHE A 109 17.14 2.61 -11.27
CA PHE A 109 15.99 3.09 -12.03
C PHE A 109 15.73 4.60 -11.88
N LYS A 110 16.11 5.20 -10.74
CA LYS A 110 16.05 6.66 -10.49
C LYS A 110 17.09 7.41 -11.34
N GLU A 111 18.32 6.89 -11.40
CA GLU A 111 19.42 7.47 -12.21
C GLU A 111 19.28 7.17 -13.71
N GLY A 112 18.72 6.01 -14.04
CA GLY A 112 18.42 5.55 -15.40
C GLY A 112 19.22 4.31 -15.79
N VAL A 113 18.53 3.22 -16.12
CA VAL A 113 19.14 1.92 -16.44
C VAL A 113 19.19 1.69 -17.96
N PRO A 114 20.32 1.26 -18.55
CA PRO A 114 20.37 0.80 -19.95
C PRO A 114 19.37 -0.31 -20.23
N CYS A 115 18.73 -0.31 -21.41
CA CYS A 115 17.70 -1.30 -21.75
C CYS A 115 18.18 -2.76 -21.60
N THR A 116 19.45 -3.05 -21.87
CA THR A 116 20.03 -4.38 -21.71
C THR A 116 20.08 -4.83 -20.24
N LYS A 117 20.48 -3.94 -19.33
CA LYS A 117 20.50 -4.22 -17.88
C LYS A 117 19.09 -4.28 -17.30
N ALA A 118 18.19 -3.42 -17.75
CA ALA A 118 16.81 -3.40 -17.23
C ALA A 118 16.11 -4.76 -17.42
N LEU A 119 16.37 -5.45 -18.54
CA LEU A 119 15.81 -6.78 -18.82
C LEU A 119 16.38 -7.90 -17.94
N GLN A 120 17.57 -7.70 -17.35
CA GLN A 120 18.17 -8.67 -16.42
C GLN A 120 17.45 -8.67 -15.07
N PHE A 121 16.78 -7.59 -14.70
CA PHE A 121 15.97 -7.50 -13.48
C PHE A 121 14.61 -8.20 -13.61
N LYS A 122 14.34 -8.85 -14.75
CA LYS A 122 13.09 -9.56 -14.99
C LYS A 122 12.97 -10.78 -14.05
N PRO A 123 11.85 -10.91 -13.30
CA PRO A 123 11.61 -12.11 -12.52
C PRO A 123 11.43 -13.34 -13.43
N PHE A 124 11.86 -14.51 -12.94
CA PHE A 124 11.90 -15.75 -13.72
C PHE A 124 10.55 -16.11 -14.38
N ASN A 125 9.45 -15.90 -13.64
CA ASN A 125 8.09 -16.29 -14.04
C ASN A 125 7.44 -15.34 -15.08
N VAL A 126 8.02 -14.16 -15.37
CA VAL A 126 7.39 -13.18 -16.27
C VAL A 126 7.97 -13.28 -17.67
N LYS A 127 7.09 -13.28 -18.69
CA LYS A 127 7.50 -13.21 -20.11
C LYS A 127 8.16 -11.88 -20.41
N GLU A 128 9.26 -11.89 -21.16
CA GLU A 128 10.04 -10.69 -21.45
C GLU A 128 9.23 -9.57 -22.12
N LYS A 129 8.40 -9.91 -23.12
CA LYS A 129 7.51 -8.95 -23.79
C LYS A 129 6.53 -8.28 -22.83
N SER A 130 6.01 -9.02 -21.84
CA SER A 130 5.10 -8.50 -20.82
C SER A 130 5.84 -7.54 -19.88
N PHE A 131 7.03 -7.94 -19.42
CA PHE A 131 7.89 -7.11 -18.57
C PHE A 131 8.28 -5.79 -19.27
N GLN A 132 8.67 -5.84 -20.54
CA GLN A 132 8.96 -4.65 -21.34
C GLN A 132 7.77 -3.70 -21.47
N LEU A 133 6.56 -4.24 -21.69
CA LEU A 133 5.35 -3.43 -21.80
C LEU A 133 5.03 -2.75 -20.47
N GLN A 134 5.11 -3.49 -19.37
CA GLN A 134 4.85 -2.92 -18.04
C GLN A 134 5.91 -1.89 -17.64
N LEU A 135 7.18 -2.08 -18.02
CA LEU A 135 8.26 -1.10 -17.86
C LEU A 135 7.98 0.21 -18.60
N LYS A 136 7.52 0.13 -19.86
CA LYS A 136 7.17 1.32 -20.65
C LYS A 136 6.06 2.16 -20.01
N ASN A 137 5.15 1.52 -19.27
CA ASN A 137 4.07 2.24 -18.58
C ASN A 137 4.59 3.02 -17.35
N LYS A 138 5.70 2.58 -16.74
CA LYS A 138 6.25 3.16 -15.49
C LYS A 138 7.52 3.99 -15.69
N CYS A 139 8.25 3.77 -16.78
CA CYS A 139 9.51 4.42 -17.07
C CYS A 139 9.45 5.13 -18.42
N GLN A 140 10.02 6.34 -18.47
CA GLN A 140 10.33 7.02 -19.71
C GLN A 140 11.59 6.44 -20.35
N ARG A 141 11.53 6.26 -21.67
CA ARG A 141 12.66 5.79 -22.47
C ARG A 141 13.38 6.99 -23.10
N ILE A 142 14.59 7.28 -22.63
CA ILE A 142 15.38 8.46 -23.03
C ILE A 142 16.70 7.98 -23.66
N GLN A 143 17.24 8.74 -24.63
CA GLN A 143 18.60 8.50 -25.11
C GLN A 143 19.59 9.32 -24.29
N LYS A 144 20.64 8.67 -23.79
CA LYS A 144 21.74 9.34 -23.09
C LYS A 144 23.08 8.84 -23.61
N THR A 145 24.04 9.76 -23.74
CA THR A 145 25.42 9.38 -24.07
C THR A 145 26.10 8.89 -22.80
N ILE A 146 26.38 7.58 -22.75
CA ILE A 146 27.09 6.93 -21.65
C ILE A 146 28.37 6.37 -22.26
N LEU A 147 29.54 6.73 -21.71
CA LEU A 147 30.85 6.29 -22.19
C LEU A 147 31.05 6.53 -23.71
N GLY A 148 30.64 7.70 -24.21
CA GLY A 148 30.79 8.08 -25.62
C GLY A 148 29.84 7.40 -26.60
N LYS A 149 28.97 6.48 -26.14
CA LYS A 149 27.96 5.80 -26.98
C LYS A 149 26.54 6.27 -26.64
N ARG A 150 25.75 6.62 -27.66
CA ARG A 150 24.31 6.92 -27.48
C ARG A 150 23.58 5.63 -27.14
N THR A 151 23.09 5.53 -25.90
CA THR A 151 22.42 4.35 -25.38
C THR A 151 21.01 4.72 -24.92
N TRP A 152 20.04 3.84 -25.19
CA TRP A 152 18.69 3.97 -24.67
C TRP A 152 18.64 3.53 -23.20
N ILE A 153 18.08 4.38 -22.35
CA ILE A 153 17.89 4.13 -20.92
C ILE A 153 16.41 4.19 -20.55
N TYR A 154 16.03 3.42 -19.53
CA TYR A 154 14.77 3.55 -18.82
C TYR A 154 14.99 4.36 -17.55
N LYS A 155 14.26 5.46 -17.41
CA LYS A 155 14.23 6.30 -16.21
C LYS A 155 12.82 6.30 -15.64
N LEU A 156 12.66 6.11 -14.33
CA LEU A 156 11.35 6.18 -13.69
C LEU A 156 10.69 7.55 -13.89
N ASN A 157 9.35 7.54 -14.00
CA ASN A 157 8.57 8.77 -14.05
C ASN A 157 8.69 9.51 -12.72
N GLU A 158 8.75 10.84 -12.75
CA GLU A 158 8.91 11.67 -11.55
C GLU A 158 7.79 11.47 -10.51
N ASP A 159 6.56 11.26 -10.96
CA ASP A 159 5.43 10.97 -10.06
C ASP A 159 5.59 9.65 -9.31
N LEU A 160 6.17 8.65 -9.99
CA LEU A 160 6.45 7.35 -9.37
C LEU A 160 7.63 7.42 -8.41
N ILE A 161 8.63 8.26 -8.70
CA ILE A 161 9.76 8.53 -7.80
C ILE A 161 9.21 9.11 -6.48
N LYS A 162 8.36 10.15 -6.54
CA LYS A 162 7.73 10.73 -5.34
C LYS A 162 6.90 9.70 -4.57
N PHE A 163 6.19 8.83 -5.29
CA PHE A 163 5.39 7.78 -4.68
C PHE A 163 6.26 6.73 -3.96
N TYR A 164 7.33 6.25 -4.58
CA TYR A 164 8.24 5.28 -3.97
C TYR A 164 9.09 5.89 -2.85
N ASP A 165 9.46 7.17 -2.93
CA ASP A 165 10.18 7.87 -1.86
C ASP A 165 9.29 7.96 -0.60
N ARG A 166 8.02 8.37 -0.72
CA ARG A 166 7.06 8.36 0.41
C ARG A 166 6.89 6.98 1.04
N LEU A 167 6.74 5.94 0.21
CA LEU A 167 6.64 4.56 0.70
C LEU A 167 7.86 4.15 1.53
N ARG A 168 9.05 4.67 1.23
CA ARG A 168 10.28 4.37 1.97
C ARG A 168 10.43 5.22 3.23
N GLU A 169 10.01 6.48 3.19
CA GLU A 169 10.00 7.39 4.36
C GLU A 169 9.00 6.89 5.42
N GLU A 170 7.80 6.47 5.01
CA GLU A 170 6.80 5.88 5.90
C GLU A 170 7.30 4.57 6.54
N ASP A 171 8.16 3.80 5.86
CA ASP A 171 8.84 2.63 6.40
C ASP A 171 9.96 2.95 7.39
N GLN A 172 10.52 4.16 7.35
CA GLN A 172 11.57 4.61 8.28
C GLN A 172 10.99 5.24 9.55
N ASN A 173 9.96 6.08 9.44
CA ASN A 173 9.34 6.74 10.60
C ASN A 173 8.76 5.76 11.64
N ILE A 174 8.25 4.60 11.20
CA ILE A 174 7.76 3.56 12.13
C ILE A 174 8.90 2.94 12.97
N ASN A 175 10.11 2.84 12.43
CA ASN A 175 11.22 2.31 13.23
C ASN A 175 11.64 3.30 14.33
N GLU A 176 11.50 4.61 14.11
CA GLU A 176 11.75 5.62 15.14
C GLU A 176 10.66 5.60 16.22
N ASP A 177 9.38 5.57 15.82
CA ASP A 177 8.26 5.48 16.78
C ASP A 177 8.26 4.17 17.60
N ILE A 178 8.66 3.03 16.99
CA ILE A 178 8.81 1.75 17.71
C ILE A 178 9.99 1.80 18.69
N ASN A 179 11.11 2.42 18.31
CA ASN A 179 12.26 2.55 19.20
C ASN A 179 11.88 3.39 20.44
N ASP A 180 11.08 4.43 20.28
CA ASP A 180 10.62 5.26 21.40
C ASP A 180 9.65 4.50 22.33
N VAL A 181 8.68 3.74 21.77
CA VAL A 181 7.76 2.90 22.58
C VAL A 181 8.49 1.75 23.30
N VAL A 182 9.51 1.15 22.66
CA VAL A 182 10.34 0.09 23.26
C VAL A 182 11.24 0.68 24.36
N ASN A 183 11.81 1.86 24.14
CA ASN A 183 12.62 2.55 25.15
C ASN A 183 11.78 2.94 26.37
N ASP A 184 10.55 3.42 26.20
CA ASP A 184 9.65 3.74 27.31
C ASP A 184 9.23 2.47 28.09
N SER A 185 8.95 1.37 27.39
CA SER A 185 8.62 0.08 28.02
C SER A 185 9.79 -0.53 28.81
N ILE A 186 11.03 -0.31 28.35
CA ILE A 186 12.25 -0.76 29.05
C ILE A 186 12.55 0.14 30.27
N ASN A 187 12.33 1.45 30.14
CA ASN A 187 12.55 2.40 31.24
C ASN A 187 11.55 2.22 32.39
N GLU A 188 10.32 1.77 32.12
CA GLU A 188 9.35 1.41 33.16
C GLU A 188 9.70 0.09 33.88
N GLN A 189 10.39 -0.86 33.21
CA GLN A 189 10.84 -2.11 33.85
C GLN A 189 12.13 -1.98 34.65
N ILE A 190 12.95 -0.95 34.40
CA ILE A 190 14.21 -0.68 35.12
C ILE A 190 13.99 0.15 36.39
N ASN A 191 12.85 0.85 36.51
CA ASN A 191 12.51 1.70 37.66
C ASN A 191 11.57 1.03 38.69
N VAL A 192 11.59 -0.30 38.82
CA VAL A 192 10.93 -1.06 39.90
C VAL A 192 11.97 -1.67 40.84
#